data_AF-A0A8T3WEX5-F1
#
_entry.id   AF-A0A8T3WEX5-F1
#
_cell.length_a   1.000
_cell.length_b   1.000
_cell.length_c   1.000
_cell.angle_alpha   90.00
_cell.angle_beta   90.00
_cell.angle_gamma   90.00
#
_symmetry.space_group_name_H-M   'P 1'
#
loop_
_entity.id
_entity.type
_entity.pdbx_description
1 polymer ?
#
loop_
_entity_poly.entity_id
_entity_poly.type
_entity_poly.pdbx_seq_one_letter_code
_entity_poly.pdbx_strand_id
1 'polypeptide(L)'
;MKKRMIVKITIIYALVICTTGCLGGKYTYKPPDSLPKINNFIEIEEPKDLVWQRLVAGLGREYFVINNLDKESGFINVSYGEDPELFIDCGEISSWVSNLRGRRDYVFPASRAAQQFEQKARVVSYYLQ
;
A
#
# COMPACT_ATOMS: atom_id res chain seq x y z
N MET A 1 20.93 57.15 13.45
CA MET A 1 21.01 56.08 12.41
C MET A 1 21.25 54.68 12.98
N LYS A 2 22.17 54.50 13.94
CA LYS A 2 22.49 53.19 14.57
C LYS A 2 21.26 52.43 15.16
N LYS A 3 20.34 53.12 15.85
CA LYS A 3 19.14 52.49 16.45
C LYS A 3 18.18 51.87 15.41
N ARG A 4 17.99 52.51 14.25
CA ARG A 4 17.15 51.98 13.15
C ARG A 4 17.77 50.74 12.49
N MET A 5 19.09 50.66 12.49
CA MET A 5 19.83 49.52 11.93
C MET A 5 19.77 48.30 12.86
N ILE A 6 19.87 48.51 14.18
CA ILE A 6 19.74 47.45 15.19
C ILE A 6 18.33 46.83 15.15
N VAL A 7 17.28 47.66 15.10
CA VAL A 7 15.88 47.16 15.05
C VAL A 7 15.62 46.29 13.82
N LYS A 8 16.15 46.66 12.65
CA LYS A 8 16.01 45.84 11.43
C LYS A 8 16.71 44.49 11.55
N ILE A 9 17.89 44.46 12.16
CA ILE A 9 18.65 43.22 12.37
C ILE A 9 17.91 42.30 13.35
N THR A 10 17.32 42.84 14.42
CA THR A 10 16.54 42.06 15.39
C THR A 10 15.28 41.45 14.77
N ILE A 11 14.58 42.18 13.89
CA ILE A 11 13.40 41.67 13.18
C ILE A 11 13.77 40.54 12.22
N ILE A 12 14.88 40.66 11.48
CA ILE A 12 15.35 39.60 10.58
C ILE A 12 15.73 38.35 11.38
N TYR A 13 16.41 38.52 12.51
CA TYR A 13 16.81 37.39 13.35
C TYR A 13 15.60 36.67 13.96
N ALA A 14 14.58 37.40 14.40
CA ALA A 14 13.32 36.83 14.86
C ALA A 14 12.57 36.08 13.74
N LEU A 15 12.58 36.60 12.51
CA LEU A 15 11.94 35.96 11.36
C LEU A 15 12.64 34.64 10.96
N VAL A 16 13.97 34.59 11.03
CA VAL A 16 14.76 33.38 10.72
C VAL A 16 14.55 32.27 11.76
N ILE A 17 14.32 32.62 13.03
CA ILE A 17 14.05 31.63 14.08
C ILE A 17 12.65 31.02 13.92
N CYS A 18 11.67 31.76 13.39
CA CYS A 18 10.32 31.25 13.18
C CYS A 18 10.16 30.26 12.01
N THR A 19 11.14 30.10 11.12
CA THR A 19 11.02 29.19 9.96
C THR A 19 11.57 27.78 10.21
N THR A 20 12.15 27.49 11.37
CA THR A 20 12.74 26.17 11.68
C THR A 20 11.77 25.19 12.34
N GLY A 21 10.45 25.43 12.23
CA GLY A 21 9.42 24.47 12.63
C GLY A 21 9.60 23.15 11.88
N CYS A 22 10.22 22.18 12.56
CA CYS A 22 10.59 20.91 11.95
C CYS A 22 9.33 20.07 11.73
N LEU A 23 8.75 20.17 10.54
CA LEU A 23 7.74 19.23 10.08
C LEU A 23 8.38 17.82 10.11
N GLY A 24 7.80 16.91 10.87
CA GLY A 24 8.36 15.58 11.10
C GLY A 24 7.46 14.50 10.53
N GLY A 25 8.04 13.37 10.14
CA GLY A 25 7.27 12.18 9.82
C GLY A 25 8.14 10.95 9.63
N LYS A 26 7.55 9.78 9.84
CA LYS A 26 8.19 8.48 9.63
C LYS A 26 7.15 7.51 9.08
N TYR A 27 7.61 6.52 8.33
CA TYR A 27 6.83 5.31 8.03
C TYR A 27 7.60 4.09 8.53
N THR A 28 6.89 3.04 8.90
CA THR A 28 7.46 1.78 9.38
C THR A 28 6.57 0.64 8.93
N TYR A 29 7.18 -0.34 8.29
CA TYR A 29 6.53 -1.59 7.88
C TYR A 29 6.74 -2.65 8.95
N LYS A 30 5.68 -3.39 9.28
CA LYS A 30 5.70 -4.57 10.13
C LYS A 30 5.22 -5.76 9.28
N PRO A 31 6.05 -6.79 9.05
CA PRO A 31 5.61 -8.00 8.35
C PRO A 31 4.56 -8.77 9.18
N PRO A 32 3.79 -9.67 8.54
CA PRO A 32 2.81 -10.49 9.23
C PRO A 32 3.48 -11.42 10.26
N ASP A 33 2.78 -11.68 11.37
CA ASP A 33 3.33 -12.40 12.53
C ASP A 33 3.61 -13.90 12.23
N SER A 34 2.98 -14.45 11.19
CA SER A 34 3.26 -15.80 10.68
C SER A 34 3.14 -15.85 9.18
N LEU A 35 4.11 -16.46 8.50
CA LEU A 35 3.96 -16.84 7.10
C LEU A 35 3.15 -18.15 7.06
N PRO A 36 1.89 -18.15 6.58
CA PRO A 36 1.16 -19.39 6.45
C PRO A 36 1.90 -20.32 5.50
N LYS A 37 1.91 -21.62 5.81
CA LYS A 37 2.42 -22.63 4.89
C LYS A 37 1.39 -22.82 3.78
N ILE A 38 1.54 -22.10 2.68
CA ILE A 38 0.59 -22.16 1.56
C ILE A 38 0.88 -23.42 0.74
N ASN A 39 -0.11 -24.32 0.65
CA ASN A 39 -0.10 -25.41 -0.32
C ASN A 39 -0.71 -24.89 -1.62
N ASN A 40 0.14 -24.58 -2.61
CA ASN A 40 -0.27 -24.13 -3.94
C ASN A 40 -0.69 -25.30 -4.87
N PHE A 41 -0.95 -26.47 -4.29
CA PHE A 41 -1.23 -27.69 -5.04
C PHE A 41 -2.40 -28.43 -4.41
N ILE A 42 -3.33 -28.83 -5.26
CA ILE A 42 -4.47 -29.68 -4.93
C ILE A 42 -4.46 -30.81 -5.94
N GLU A 43 -4.50 -32.05 -5.46
CA GLU A 43 -4.65 -33.24 -6.29
C GLU A 43 -6.12 -33.64 -6.34
N ILE A 44 -6.63 -33.94 -7.54
CA ILE A 44 -8.02 -34.30 -7.77
C ILE A 44 -8.05 -35.58 -8.60
N GLU A 45 -8.60 -36.65 -8.04
CA GLU A 45 -8.76 -37.94 -8.70
C GLU A 45 -10.00 -37.96 -9.61
N GLU A 46 -10.00 -37.12 -10.65
CA GLU A 46 -11.08 -37.03 -11.64
C GLU A 46 -10.53 -36.88 -13.07
N PRO A 47 -11.32 -37.19 -14.12
CA PRO A 47 -10.91 -36.95 -15.50
C PRO A 47 -10.61 -35.47 -15.77
N LYS A 48 -9.51 -35.20 -16.49
CA LYS A 48 -9.05 -33.84 -16.84
C LYS A 48 -10.18 -32.95 -17.39
N ASP A 49 -11.03 -33.49 -18.26
CA ASP A 49 -12.12 -32.75 -18.89
C ASP A 49 -13.18 -32.28 -17.89
N LEU A 50 -13.51 -33.13 -16.92
CA LEU A 50 -14.49 -32.81 -15.88
C LEU A 50 -13.95 -31.75 -14.92
N VAL A 51 -12.68 -31.91 -14.51
CA VAL A 51 -11.97 -30.94 -13.67
C VAL A 51 -11.90 -29.60 -14.38
N TRP A 52 -11.51 -29.59 -15.66
CA TRP A 52 -11.42 -28.37 -16.47
C TRP A 52 -12.77 -27.64 -16.55
N GLN A 53 -13.84 -28.36 -16.87
CA GLN A 53 -15.18 -27.77 -16.97
C GLN A 53 -15.62 -27.14 -15.65
N ARG A 54 -15.39 -27.84 -14.52
CA ARG A 54 -15.72 -27.34 -13.17
C ARG A 54 -14.85 -26.14 -12.78
N LEU A 55 -13.56 -26.18 -13.09
CA LEU A 55 -12.61 -25.11 -12.79
C LEU A 55 -12.99 -23.81 -13.53
N VAL A 56 -13.22 -23.89 -14.84
CA VAL A 56 -13.63 -22.73 -15.65
C VAL A 56 -14.97 -22.15 -15.15
N ALA A 57 -15.94 -23.01 -14.87
CA ALA A 57 -17.23 -22.58 -14.31
C ALA A 57 -17.12 -22.01 -12.89
N GLY A 58 -16.13 -22.45 -12.10
CA GLY A 58 -15.86 -21.92 -10.76
C GLY A 58 -15.18 -20.55 -10.80
N LEU A 59 -14.16 -20.40 -11.66
CA LEU A 59 -13.41 -19.15 -11.80
C LEU A 59 -14.30 -17.98 -12.23
N GLY A 60 -15.28 -18.23 -13.11
CA GLY A 60 -16.16 -17.18 -13.63
C GLY A 60 -17.25 -16.68 -12.68
N ARG A 61 -17.31 -17.14 -11.42
CA ARG A 61 -18.46 -16.85 -10.56
C ARG A 61 -18.38 -15.54 -9.79
N GLU A 62 -17.25 -15.12 -9.20
CA GLU A 62 -17.25 -13.90 -8.37
C GLU A 62 -15.94 -13.10 -8.36
N TYR A 63 -14.77 -13.74 -8.21
CA TYR A 63 -13.52 -13.00 -7.90
C TYR A 63 -12.54 -12.86 -9.07
N PHE A 64 -12.68 -13.70 -10.09
CA PHE A 64 -11.70 -13.84 -11.16
C PHE A 64 -12.30 -13.56 -12.54
N VAL A 65 -11.61 -12.74 -13.33
CA VAL A 65 -11.89 -12.52 -14.74
C VAL A 65 -10.92 -13.35 -15.55
N ILE A 66 -11.42 -14.27 -16.38
CA ILE A 66 -10.58 -15.09 -17.25
C ILE A 66 -10.06 -14.25 -18.42
N ASN A 67 -8.74 -14.10 -18.51
CA ASN A 67 -8.07 -13.34 -19.57
C ASN A 67 -7.77 -14.23 -20.79
N ASN A 68 -7.28 -15.44 -20.54
CA ASN A 68 -6.91 -16.41 -21.57
C ASN A 68 -7.02 -17.84 -21.01
N LEU A 69 -7.37 -18.80 -21.86
CA LEU A 69 -7.45 -20.22 -21.51
C LEU A 69 -7.04 -21.09 -22.69
N ASP A 70 -6.25 -22.13 -22.42
CA ASP A 70 -5.92 -23.19 -23.36
C ASP A 70 -6.04 -24.56 -22.67
N LYS A 71 -7.05 -25.33 -23.10
CA LYS A 71 -7.39 -26.63 -22.52
C LYS A 71 -6.35 -27.71 -22.80
N GLU A 72 -5.68 -27.62 -23.96
CA GLU A 72 -4.70 -28.63 -24.36
C GLU A 72 -3.48 -28.55 -23.44
N SER A 73 -2.90 -27.35 -23.30
CA SER A 73 -1.79 -27.09 -22.37
C SER A 73 -2.20 -27.08 -20.90
N GLY A 74 -3.48 -26.86 -20.60
CA GLY A 74 -3.96 -26.66 -19.23
C GLY A 74 -3.70 -25.26 -18.69
N PHE A 75 -3.34 -24.31 -19.55
CA PHE A 75 -3.04 -22.93 -19.18
C PHE A 75 -4.31 -22.12 -18.95
N ILE A 76 -4.37 -21.41 -17.82
CA ILE A 76 -5.43 -20.44 -17.53
C ILE A 76 -4.76 -19.19 -16.95
N ASN A 77 -5.07 -18.03 -17.54
CA ASN A 77 -4.70 -16.72 -17.03
C ASN A 77 -5.96 -16.01 -16.53
N VAL A 78 -5.93 -15.54 -15.28
CA VAL A 78 -7.03 -14.82 -14.65
C VAL A 78 -6.55 -13.54 -13.97
N SER A 79 -7.41 -12.53 -13.91
CA SER A 79 -7.24 -11.31 -13.12
C SER A 79 -8.13 -11.39 -11.88
N TYR A 80 -7.59 -11.08 -10.70
CA TYR A 80 -8.36 -10.93 -9.47
C TYR A 80 -8.85 -9.49 -9.33
N GLY A 81 -10.13 -9.28 -8.98
CA GLY A 81 -10.77 -7.96 -8.98
C GLY A 81 -11.31 -7.48 -7.63
N GLU A 82 -11.32 -8.32 -6.60
CA GLU A 82 -11.89 -7.99 -5.29
C GLU A 82 -10.86 -7.42 -4.31
N ASP A 83 -11.29 -7.12 -3.08
CA ASP A 83 -10.41 -6.64 -2.01
C ASP A 83 -9.44 -7.77 -1.59
N PRO A 84 -8.12 -7.63 -1.80
CA PRO A 84 -7.14 -8.64 -1.40
C PRO A 84 -6.97 -8.70 0.13
N GLU A 85 -7.40 -7.69 0.90
CA GLU A 85 -7.22 -7.65 2.36
C GLU A 85 -7.92 -8.81 3.08
N LEU A 86 -8.95 -9.41 2.45
CA LEU A 86 -9.67 -10.56 3.00
C LEU A 86 -8.90 -11.89 2.89
N PHE A 87 -7.92 -11.97 1.98
CA PHE A 87 -7.29 -13.24 1.61
C PHE A 87 -5.76 -13.20 1.71
N ILE A 88 -5.16 -12.00 1.71
CA ILE A 88 -3.72 -11.80 1.71
C ILE A 88 -3.34 -10.88 2.88
N ASP A 89 -2.58 -11.44 3.81
CA ASP A 89 -1.92 -10.68 4.87
C ASP A 89 -0.49 -10.33 4.43
N CYS A 90 -0.30 -9.06 4.05
CA CYS A 90 1.02 -8.51 3.76
C CYS A 90 1.62 -7.79 4.98
N GLY A 91 1.03 -7.89 6.17
CA GLY A 91 1.40 -7.12 7.35
C GLY A 91 0.82 -5.70 7.34
N GLU A 92 1.46 -4.79 8.08
CA GLU A 92 0.94 -3.45 8.33
C GLU A 92 1.97 -2.37 8.05
N ILE A 93 1.48 -1.21 7.59
CA ILE A 93 2.29 0.00 7.48
C ILE A 93 1.73 1.02 8.48
N SER A 94 2.62 1.52 9.33
CA SER A 94 2.35 2.64 10.23
C SER A 94 3.10 3.87 9.76
N SER A 95 2.44 5.03 9.75
CA SER A 95 3.07 6.31 9.44
C SER A 95 2.57 7.40 10.36
N TRP A 96 3.43 8.36 10.68
CA TRP A 96 3.03 9.54 11.41
C TRP A 96 3.56 10.80 10.76
N VAL A 97 2.79 11.88 10.88
CA VAL A 97 3.14 13.22 10.42
C VAL A 97 2.86 14.20 11.55
N SER A 98 3.81 15.10 11.81
CA SER A 98 3.68 16.20 12.75
C SER A 98 3.85 17.52 12.02
N ASN A 99 2.83 18.37 12.10
CA ASN A 99 2.83 19.71 11.52
C ASN A 99 2.24 20.76 12.49
N LEU A 100 2.06 21.99 12.03
CA LEU A 100 1.47 23.08 12.83
C LEU A 100 0.03 22.80 13.30
N ARG A 101 -0.65 21.79 12.74
CA ARG A 101 -1.99 21.32 13.12
C ARG A 101 -1.93 20.12 14.10
N GLY A 102 -0.75 19.73 14.56
CA GLY A 102 -0.53 18.61 15.47
C GLY A 102 -0.03 17.35 14.78
N ARG A 103 -0.07 16.24 15.53
CA ARG A 103 0.37 14.92 15.07
C ARG A 103 -0.81 14.10 14.58
N ARG A 104 -0.63 13.43 13.45
CA ARG A 104 -1.53 12.42 12.90
C ARG A 104 -0.77 11.12 12.71
N ASP A 105 -1.36 10.03 13.18
CA ASP A 105 -0.87 8.67 12.96
C ASP A 105 -1.83 7.95 12.01
N TYR A 106 -1.28 7.20 11.07
CA TYR A 106 -1.98 6.42 10.06
C TYR A 106 -1.51 4.97 10.18
N VAL A 107 -2.44 4.03 10.17
CA VAL A 107 -2.15 2.60 10.11
C VAL A 107 -3.03 2.01 9.02
N PHE A 108 -2.43 1.24 8.12
CA PHE A 108 -3.15 0.57 7.05
C PHE A 108 -2.53 -0.81 6.77
N PRO A 109 -3.36 -1.80 6.38
CA PRO A 109 -2.86 -3.07 5.88
C PRO A 109 -1.97 -2.86 4.67
N ALA A 110 -0.85 -3.58 4.60
CA ALA A 110 0.06 -3.51 3.47
C ALA A 110 -0.49 -4.18 2.19
N SER A 111 -1.57 -4.97 2.32
CA SER A 111 -2.30 -5.57 1.19
C SER A 111 -3.28 -4.59 0.53
N ARG A 112 -3.54 -3.43 1.15
CA ARG A 112 -4.43 -2.41 0.61
C ARG A 112 -3.92 -1.84 -0.70
N ALA A 113 -4.82 -1.65 -1.66
CA ALA A 113 -4.53 -0.96 -2.91
C ALA A 113 -3.97 0.46 -2.66
N ALA A 114 -3.22 1.00 -3.63
CA ALA A 114 -2.47 2.25 -3.50
C ALA A 114 -3.24 3.37 -2.75
N GLN A 115 -2.70 3.78 -1.59
CA GLN A 115 -3.29 4.82 -0.75
C GLN A 115 -2.53 6.14 -0.90
N GLN A 116 -3.27 7.24 -1.06
CA GLN A 116 -2.73 8.58 -0.93
C GLN A 116 -3.03 9.12 0.46
N PHE A 117 -1.99 9.30 1.26
CA PHE A 117 -2.08 9.97 2.56
C PHE A 117 -1.04 11.08 2.62
N GLU A 118 -1.18 11.98 3.59
CA GLU A 118 -0.20 13.05 3.77
C GLU A 118 1.19 12.44 4.02
N GLN A 119 2.04 12.52 3.00
CA GLN A 119 3.47 12.25 3.10
C GLN A 119 4.20 13.58 3.00
N LYS A 120 5.28 13.73 3.78
CA LYS A 120 6.04 14.98 3.82
C LYS A 120 6.60 15.31 2.43
N ALA A 121 6.07 16.38 1.81
CA ALA A 121 6.62 17.13 0.68
C ALA A 121 7.56 16.38 -0.27
N ARG A 122 7.09 15.28 -0.86
CA ARG A 122 7.39 14.88 -2.24
C ARG A 122 6.26 13.93 -2.61
N VAL A 123 5.51 14.26 -3.66
CA VAL A 123 4.57 13.32 -4.27
C VAL A 123 5.42 12.17 -4.80
N VAL A 124 5.58 11.11 -4.02
CA VAL A 124 6.15 9.85 -4.49
C VAL A 124 4.97 8.91 -4.57
N SER A 125 4.37 8.84 -5.77
CA SER A 125 3.46 7.75 -6.10
C SER A 125 4.27 6.47 -6.11
N TYR A 126 4.13 5.65 -5.07
CA TYR A 126 4.63 4.28 -5.11
C TYR A 126 3.66 3.47 -5.97
N TYR A 127 4.07 3.19 -7.21
CA TYR A 127 3.46 2.15 -8.01
C TYR A 127 3.99 0.82 -7.47
N LEU A 128 3.11 -0.02 -6.92
CA LEU A 128 3.39 -1.45 -6.80
C LEU A 128 3.34 -1.99 -8.24
N GLN A 129 4.52 -2.25 -8.81
CA GLN A 129 4.67 -3.05 -10.04
C GLN A 129 4.62 -4.53 -9.69
#